data_AF-A0A829QCQ1-F1
#
_entry.id   AF-A0A829QCQ1-F1
#
_cell.length_a   1.000
_cell.length_b   1.000
_cell.length_c   1.000
_cell.angle_alpha   90.00
_cell.angle_beta   90.00
_cell.angle_gamma   90.00
#
_symmetry.space_group_name_H-M   'P 1'
#
loop_
_entity.id
_entity.type
_entity.pdbx_description
1 polymer ?
#
loop_
_entity_poly.entity_id
_entity_poly.type
_entity_poly.pdbx_seq_one_letter_code
_entity_poly.pdbx_strand_id
1 'polypeptide(L)'
;MSRDSASGSAMSFANRHIGPTTADIDTMLATIGVASLDELAEKAVPASILDALRDGLASGLDALPVAASEHEALDALRKLASQNTVAVSMIGQGYFDTLTPPVLRRHILENPAWYTAYTPYQPEISQGRLEALLNFQTMVAELTGLDIANASMLDEGTAAAEAMTLMHRAVKSASNRLVVDADLYPQTAAVIATRAEPLGIDVVTADLAAGLPEGDFFGVIVQLPGPPGWCATGRR
;
A
#
# COMPACT_ATOMS: atom_id res chain seq x y z
N MET A 1 13.35 -51.06 18.71
CA MET A 1 13.31 -50.15 19.86
C MET A 1 12.31 -49.06 19.54
N SER A 2 11.12 -49.20 20.10
CA SER A 2 10.01 -48.25 19.95
C SER A 2 10.37 -46.94 20.66
N ARG A 3 10.23 -45.82 19.96
CA ARG A 3 10.07 -44.54 20.63
C ARG A 3 8.59 -44.18 20.54
N ASP A 4 7.85 -44.61 21.55
CA ASP A 4 6.78 -43.75 22.07
C ASP A 4 7.46 -42.46 22.52
N SER A 5 7.19 -41.38 21.81
CA SER A 5 7.38 -40.05 22.33
C SER A 5 6.04 -39.33 22.22
N ALA A 6 5.38 -39.22 23.37
CA ALA A 6 4.33 -38.26 23.60
C ALA A 6 4.84 -36.87 23.19
N SER A 7 4.46 -36.42 21.99
CA SER A 7 4.42 -35.00 21.66
C SER A 7 2.95 -34.64 21.54
N GLY A 8 2.42 -33.91 22.53
CA GLY A 8 1.17 -33.20 22.33
C GLY A 8 1.29 -32.41 21.03
N SER A 9 0.39 -32.67 20.09
CA SER A 9 0.39 -32.06 18.75
C SER A 9 0.65 -30.56 18.90
N ALA A 10 1.84 -30.10 18.53
CA ALA A 10 2.15 -28.68 18.51
C ALA A 10 1.12 -28.01 17.59
N MET A 11 0.34 -27.06 18.11
CA MET A 11 -0.60 -26.31 17.28
C MET A 11 0.19 -25.60 16.18
N SER A 12 -0.09 -25.92 14.92
CA SER A 12 0.48 -25.22 13.78
C SER A 12 -0.20 -23.86 13.62
N PHE A 13 0.47 -22.92 12.95
CA PHE A 13 -0.15 -21.64 12.57
C PHE A 13 -1.38 -21.85 11.68
N ALA A 14 -1.37 -22.86 10.82
CA ALA A 14 -2.51 -23.22 9.98
C ALA A 14 -3.78 -23.48 10.81
N ASN A 15 -3.66 -24.13 11.97
CA ASN A 15 -4.79 -24.39 12.87
C ASN A 15 -5.33 -23.11 13.55
N ARG A 16 -4.56 -22.01 13.57
CA ARG A 16 -5.01 -20.70 14.05
C ARG A 16 -5.57 -19.83 12.93
N HIS A 17 -5.06 -20.02 11.72
CA HIS A 17 -5.44 -19.25 10.54
C HIS A 17 -6.72 -19.78 9.88
N ILE A 18 -6.86 -21.11 9.77
CA ILE A 18 -8.02 -21.77 9.18
C ILE A 18 -9.10 -21.89 10.27
N GLY A 19 -10.22 -21.22 10.05
CA GLY A 19 -11.34 -21.21 11.01
C GLY A 19 -12.08 -22.54 11.16
N PRO A 20 -12.51 -23.20 10.06
CA PRO A 20 -13.25 -24.46 10.12
C PRO A 20 -12.44 -25.59 10.76
N THR A 21 -13.03 -26.27 11.74
CA THR A 21 -12.50 -27.51 12.30
C THR A 21 -12.80 -28.69 11.36
N THR A 22 -12.20 -29.86 11.62
CA THR A 22 -12.52 -31.08 10.87
C THR A 22 -14.02 -31.41 10.88
N ALA A 23 -14.70 -31.24 12.02
CA ALA A 23 -16.13 -31.50 12.12
C ALA A 23 -16.97 -30.48 11.31
N ASP A 24 -16.51 -29.22 11.25
CA ASP A 24 -17.15 -28.20 10.42
C ASP A 24 -16.97 -28.54 8.94
N ILE A 25 -15.77 -28.95 8.54
CA ILE A 25 -15.45 -29.38 7.17
C ILE A 25 -16.33 -30.56 6.77
N ASP A 26 -16.45 -31.60 7.60
CA ASP A 26 -17.30 -32.77 7.32
C ASP A 26 -18.77 -32.36 7.11
N THR A 27 -19.27 -31.44 7.95
CA THR A 27 -20.63 -30.89 7.84
C THR A 27 -20.81 -30.09 6.55
N MET A 28 -19.83 -29.26 6.18
CA MET A 28 -19.86 -28.47 4.96
C MET A 28 -19.82 -29.36 3.70
N LEU A 29 -18.95 -30.37 3.68
CA LEU A 29 -18.82 -31.32 2.57
C LEU A 29 -20.12 -32.11 2.36
N ALA A 30 -20.72 -32.60 3.45
CA ALA A 30 -22.02 -33.29 3.40
C ALA A 30 -23.14 -32.38 2.89
N THR A 31 -23.14 -31.10 3.27
CA THR A 31 -24.12 -30.11 2.80
C THR A 31 -23.99 -29.81 1.31
N ILE A 32 -22.75 -29.71 0.81
CA ILE A 32 -22.45 -29.46 -0.61
C ILE A 32 -22.68 -30.73 -1.46
N GLY A 33 -22.57 -31.92 -0.85
CA GLY A 33 -22.76 -33.21 -1.53
C GLY A 33 -21.49 -33.72 -2.22
N VAL A 34 -20.33 -33.48 -1.61
CA VAL A 34 -19.01 -33.99 -2.03
C VAL A 34 -18.36 -34.75 -0.87
N ALA A 35 -17.50 -35.73 -1.18
CA ALA A 35 -16.92 -36.64 -0.19
C ALA A 35 -15.59 -36.12 0.42
N SER A 36 -14.91 -35.17 -0.23
CA SER A 36 -13.64 -34.62 0.27
C SER A 36 -13.38 -33.20 -0.27
N LEU A 37 -12.39 -32.52 0.34
CA LEU A 37 -11.87 -31.26 -0.18
C LEU A 37 -11.21 -31.42 -1.55
N ASP A 38 -10.60 -32.59 -1.82
CA ASP A 38 -10.01 -32.89 -3.14
C ASP A 38 -11.09 -32.99 -4.22
N GLU A 39 -12.18 -33.70 -3.95
CA GLU A 39 -13.31 -33.79 -4.89
C GLU A 39 -13.95 -32.41 -5.12
N LEU A 40 -14.04 -31.59 -4.06
CA LEU A 40 -14.51 -30.21 -4.18
C LEU A 40 -13.60 -29.38 -5.10
N ALA A 41 -12.28 -29.49 -4.94
CA ALA A 41 -11.30 -28.78 -5.76
C ALA A 41 -11.37 -29.23 -7.23
N GLU A 42 -11.43 -30.54 -7.50
CA GLU A 42 -11.56 -31.11 -8.84
C GLU A 42 -12.83 -30.66 -9.57
N LYS A 43 -13.93 -30.48 -8.83
CA LYS A 43 -15.19 -29.98 -9.40
C LYS A 43 -15.19 -28.46 -9.59
N ALA A 44 -14.49 -27.71 -8.75
CA ALA A 44 -14.48 -26.25 -8.78
C ALA A 44 -13.47 -25.67 -9.78
N VAL A 45 -12.30 -26.30 -9.92
CA VAL A 45 -11.20 -25.83 -10.76
C VAL A 45 -11.15 -26.65 -12.05
N PRO A 46 -11.15 -26.04 -13.24
CA PRO A 46 -11.03 -26.77 -14.50
C PRO A 46 -9.75 -27.61 -14.53
N ALA A 47 -9.88 -28.89 -14.92
CA ALA A 47 -8.77 -29.85 -14.93
C ALA A 47 -7.55 -29.40 -15.75
N SER A 48 -7.72 -28.53 -16.75
CA SER A 48 -6.60 -28.01 -17.57
C SER A 48 -5.66 -27.07 -16.81
N ILE A 49 -6.10 -26.52 -15.68
CA ILE A 49 -5.33 -25.59 -14.84
C ILE A 49 -5.23 -26.05 -13.38
N LEU A 50 -5.75 -27.24 -13.06
CA LEU A 50 -5.61 -27.83 -11.74
C LEU A 50 -4.25 -28.50 -11.64
N ASP A 51 -3.39 -28.00 -10.77
CA ASP A 51 -2.07 -28.58 -10.55
C ASP A 51 -2.18 -29.96 -9.91
N ALA A 52 -1.52 -30.94 -10.53
CA ALA A 52 -1.43 -32.28 -9.98
C ALA A 52 -0.57 -32.27 -8.70
N LEU A 53 -1.09 -32.88 -7.64
CA LEU A 53 -0.35 -33.03 -6.39
C LEU A 53 0.67 -34.17 -6.52
N ARG A 54 1.92 -33.90 -6.13
CA ARG A 54 2.97 -34.91 -5.94
C ARG A 54 3.36 -34.93 -4.47
N ASP A 55 3.23 -36.09 -3.84
CA ASP A 55 3.49 -36.27 -2.40
C ASP A 55 2.71 -35.26 -1.52
N GLY A 56 1.51 -34.87 -1.95
CA GLY A 56 0.64 -33.92 -1.26
C GLY A 56 0.93 -32.44 -1.52
N LEU A 57 1.83 -32.11 -2.46
CA LEU A 57 2.19 -30.72 -2.80
C LEU A 57 1.93 -30.41 -4.28
N ALA A 58 1.41 -29.21 -4.54
CA ALA A 58 1.33 -28.67 -5.89
C ALA A 58 2.72 -28.26 -6.41
N SER A 59 2.89 -28.24 -7.73
CA SER A 59 4.16 -27.90 -8.37
C SER A 59 4.66 -26.52 -7.92
N GLY A 60 5.93 -26.41 -7.55
CA GLY A 60 6.56 -25.16 -7.12
C GLY A 60 6.43 -24.88 -5.61
N LEU A 61 5.51 -25.54 -4.90
CA LEU A 61 5.45 -25.45 -3.44
C LEU A 61 6.56 -26.22 -2.74
N ASP A 62 7.16 -27.20 -3.42
CA ASP A 62 8.34 -27.96 -2.96
C ASP A 62 9.61 -27.09 -2.85
N ALA A 63 9.63 -25.93 -3.51
CA ALA A 63 10.70 -24.95 -3.38
C ALA A 63 10.59 -24.08 -2.11
N LEU A 64 9.45 -24.11 -1.41
CA LEU A 64 9.25 -23.35 -0.18
C LEU A 64 9.92 -24.06 1.01
N PRO A 65 10.46 -23.31 1.98
CA PRO A 65 10.90 -23.89 3.24
C PRO A 65 9.75 -24.61 3.95
N VAL A 66 10.10 -25.60 4.77
CA VAL A 66 9.14 -26.25 5.67
C VAL A 66 8.48 -25.18 6.55
N ALA A 67 7.18 -25.31 6.77
CA ALA A 67 6.41 -24.38 7.57
C ALA A 67 7.04 -24.19 8.96
N ALA A 68 7.39 -22.95 9.28
CA ALA A 68 7.88 -22.55 10.59
C ALA A 68 6.71 -22.36 11.57
N SER A 69 6.95 -22.60 12.86
CA SER A 69 6.07 -22.10 13.92
C SER A 69 6.11 -20.55 13.97
N GLU A 70 5.13 -19.94 14.63
CA GLU A 70 5.10 -18.48 14.83
C GLU A 70 6.37 -17.96 15.50
N HIS A 71 6.91 -18.71 16.47
CA HIS A 71 8.13 -18.33 17.19
C HIS A 71 9.36 -18.38 16.29
N GLU A 72 9.52 -19.46 15.52
CA GLU A 72 10.64 -19.62 14.58
C GLU A 72 10.59 -18.57 13.48
N ALA A 73 9.40 -18.25 12.95
CA ALA A 73 9.21 -17.21 11.94
C ALA A 73 9.60 -15.83 12.50
N LEU A 74 9.14 -15.47 13.70
CA LEU A 74 9.51 -14.20 14.34
C LEU A 74 11.01 -14.10 14.61
N ASP A 75 11.65 -15.16 15.06
CA ASP A 75 13.09 -15.17 15.32
C ASP A 75 13.91 -15.09 14.03
N ALA A 76 13.47 -15.75 12.96
CA ALA A 76 14.08 -15.62 11.64
C ALA A 76 13.96 -14.17 11.11
N LEU A 77 12.77 -13.57 11.21
CA LEU A 77 12.52 -12.19 10.78
C LEU A 77 13.33 -11.19 11.61
N ARG A 78 13.50 -11.40 12.93
CA ARG A 78 14.36 -10.56 13.78
C ARG A 78 15.83 -10.62 13.35
N LYS A 79 16.34 -11.79 12.99
CA LYS A 79 17.72 -11.94 12.48
C LYS A 79 17.91 -11.18 11.17
N LEU A 80 16.93 -11.23 10.26
CA LEU A 80 16.96 -10.44 9.03
C LEU A 80 16.91 -8.94 9.34
N ALA A 81 15.98 -8.51 10.19
CA ALA A 81 15.85 -7.11 10.59
C ALA A 81 17.12 -6.57 11.27
N SER A 82 17.86 -7.39 12.02
CA SER A 82 19.12 -6.99 12.66
C SER A 82 20.27 -6.69 11.69
N GLN A 83 20.13 -7.04 10.42
CA GLN A 83 21.11 -6.69 9.37
C GLN A 83 20.92 -5.26 8.86
N ASN A 84 19.76 -4.65 9.12
CA ASN A 84 19.50 -3.26 8.76
C ASN A 84 20.24 -2.31 9.70
N THR A 85 20.76 -1.22 9.16
CA THR A 85 21.35 -0.13 9.95
C THR A 85 20.33 0.99 10.12
N VAL A 86 19.90 1.25 11.35
CA VAL A 86 19.04 2.39 11.67
C VAL A 86 19.94 3.62 11.90
N ALA A 87 20.07 4.45 10.87
CA ALA A 87 20.86 5.68 10.91
C ALA A 87 19.97 6.92 11.10
N VAL A 88 20.54 7.99 11.66
CA VAL A 88 19.94 9.32 11.59
C VAL A 88 20.00 9.80 10.15
N SER A 89 18.88 9.69 9.45
CA SER A 89 18.82 9.94 8.00
C SER A 89 18.36 11.38 7.74
N MET A 90 19.29 12.22 7.30
CA MET A 90 19.03 13.62 6.90
C MET A 90 18.97 13.76 5.37
N ILE A 91 18.52 12.70 4.67
CA ILE A 91 18.44 12.66 3.20
C ILE A 91 17.29 13.55 2.68
N GLY A 92 16.18 13.62 3.42
CA GLY A 92 14.97 14.31 3.00
C GLY A 92 14.28 13.57 1.86
N GLN A 93 14.13 14.22 0.70
CA GLN A 93 13.51 13.62 -0.49
C GLN A 93 12.08 13.13 -0.25
N GLY A 94 11.28 13.88 0.53
CA GLY A 94 9.88 13.53 0.85
C GLY A 94 9.69 12.60 2.05
N TYR A 95 10.78 12.08 2.63
CA TYR A 95 10.74 11.25 3.83
C TYR A 95 11.54 11.88 4.96
N PHE A 96 10.85 12.18 6.05
CA PHE A 96 11.42 12.84 7.23
C PHE A 96 11.08 12.02 8.46
N ASP A 97 12.08 11.80 9.32
CA ASP A 97 11.85 11.06 10.57
C ASP A 97 10.83 11.79 11.46
N THR A 98 10.05 11.04 12.23
CA THR A 98 8.98 11.59 13.04
C THR A 98 8.76 10.78 14.31
N LEU A 99 8.42 11.49 15.39
CA LEU A 99 8.05 10.87 16.65
C LEU A 99 6.58 10.48 16.60
N THR A 100 6.30 9.21 16.27
CA THR A 100 4.93 8.68 16.38
C THR A 100 4.55 8.58 17.87
N PRO A 101 3.53 9.33 18.34
CA PRO A 101 3.14 9.31 19.74
C PRO A 101 2.84 7.87 20.23
N PRO A 102 3.41 7.41 21.35
CA PRO A 102 3.24 6.03 21.81
C PRO A 102 1.78 5.60 22.00
N VAL A 103 0.91 6.54 22.37
CA VAL A 103 -0.54 6.30 22.51
C VAL A 103 -1.17 5.92 21.16
N LEU A 104 -0.77 6.56 20.06
CA LEU A 104 -1.29 6.25 18.72
C LEU A 104 -0.74 4.90 18.24
N ARG A 105 0.55 4.63 18.45
CA ARG A 105 1.15 3.35 18.09
C ARG A 105 0.42 2.19 18.78
N ARG A 106 0.23 2.29 20.10
CA ARG A 106 -0.35 1.21 20.91
C ARG A 106 -1.84 0.98 20.67
N HIS A 107 -2.61 2.05 20.45
CA HIS A 107 -4.08 1.99 20.43
C HIS A 107 -4.70 2.06 19.02
N ILE A 108 -3.91 2.42 18.00
CA ILE A 108 -4.35 2.44 16.60
C ILE A 108 -3.53 1.43 15.78
N LEU A 109 -2.22 1.63 15.63
CA LEU A 109 -1.40 0.82 14.72
C LEU A 109 -1.29 -0.65 15.16
N GLU A 110 -1.12 -0.90 16.46
CA GLU A 110 -1.00 -2.24 17.05
C GLU A 110 -2.36 -2.81 17.50
N ASN A 111 -3.49 -2.19 17.14
CA ASN A 111 -4.81 -2.59 17.59
C ASN A 111 -5.67 -3.15 16.43
N PRO A 112 -6.01 -4.46 16.44
CA PRO A 112 -6.77 -5.09 15.35
C PRO A 112 -8.15 -4.46 15.15
N ALA A 113 -8.75 -3.83 16.16
CA ALA A 113 -10.02 -3.12 16.01
C ALA A 113 -9.95 -1.96 14.98
N TRP A 114 -8.76 -1.44 14.70
CA TRP A 114 -8.55 -0.36 13.74
C TRP A 114 -8.08 -0.84 12.36
N TYR A 115 -7.28 -1.91 12.28
CA TYR A 115 -6.67 -2.33 11.00
C TYR A 115 -7.31 -3.57 10.35
N THR A 116 -8.24 -4.26 11.01
CA THR A 116 -8.89 -5.46 10.43
C THR A 116 -10.14 -5.16 9.61
N ALA A 117 -10.83 -4.05 9.90
CA ALA A 117 -11.97 -3.61 9.12
C ALA A 117 -11.52 -3.07 7.75
N TYR A 118 -12.32 -3.30 6.72
CA TYR A 118 -12.06 -2.80 5.36
C TYR A 118 -12.79 -1.47 5.08
N THR A 119 -12.89 -1.10 3.81
CA THR A 119 -13.57 0.11 3.32
C THR A 119 -14.94 0.31 3.98
N PRO A 120 -15.28 1.53 4.44
CA PRO A 120 -16.54 1.84 5.11
C PRO A 120 -17.75 1.88 4.18
N TYR A 121 -18.04 0.75 3.50
CA TYR A 121 -19.26 0.60 2.69
C TYR A 121 -20.55 0.59 3.51
N GLN A 122 -20.46 0.28 4.80
CA GLN A 122 -21.58 0.30 5.75
C GLN A 122 -21.34 1.40 6.78
N PRO A 123 -21.75 2.65 6.51
CA PRO A 123 -21.37 3.80 7.31
C PRO A 123 -21.86 3.74 8.76
N GLU A 124 -23.01 3.12 9.03
CA GLU A 124 -23.65 3.03 10.35
C GLU A 124 -22.78 2.28 11.37
N ILE A 125 -22.04 1.27 10.91
CA ILE A 125 -21.12 0.48 11.73
C ILE A 125 -19.65 0.92 11.57
N SER A 126 -19.44 2.10 10.98
CA SER A 126 -18.11 2.58 10.56
C SER A 126 -17.81 4.02 10.98
N GLN A 127 -18.67 4.63 11.79
CA GLN A 127 -18.58 6.04 12.17
C GLN A 127 -17.22 6.43 12.77
N GLY A 128 -16.63 5.59 13.63
CA GLY A 128 -15.34 5.91 14.26
C GLY A 128 -14.19 6.16 13.27
N ARG A 129 -14.08 5.35 12.21
CA ARG A 129 -13.04 5.58 11.17
C ARG A 129 -13.43 6.68 10.18
N LEU A 130 -14.72 6.83 9.88
CA LEU A 130 -15.21 7.91 9.02
C LEU A 130 -14.95 9.29 9.65
N GLU A 131 -15.14 9.42 10.95
CA GLU A 131 -14.82 10.65 11.70
C GLU A 131 -13.32 10.94 11.66
N ALA A 132 -12.46 9.92 11.86
CA ALA A 132 -11.01 10.10 11.74
C ALA A 132 -10.58 10.53 10.33
N LEU A 133 -11.22 10.01 9.28
CA LEU A 133 -10.98 10.43 7.90
C LEU A 133 -11.48 11.85 7.63
N LEU A 134 -12.61 12.24 8.22
CA LEU A 134 -13.09 13.63 8.14
C LEU A 134 -12.11 14.59 8.82
N ASN A 135 -11.56 14.21 9.98
CA ASN A 135 -10.52 15.00 10.65
C ASN A 135 -9.25 15.12 9.79
N PHE A 136 -8.86 14.06 9.07
CA PHE A 136 -7.76 14.12 8.09
C PHE A 136 -8.07 15.11 6.96
N GLN A 137 -9.27 15.05 6.38
CA GLN A 137 -9.69 15.98 5.33
C GLN A 137 -9.68 17.43 5.80
N THR A 138 -10.25 17.69 6.98
CA THR A 138 -10.26 19.03 7.59
C THR A 138 -8.84 19.53 7.83
N MET A 139 -7.97 18.70 8.41
CA MET A 139 -6.56 19.06 8.64
C MET A 139 -5.84 19.42 7.34
N VAL A 140 -6.00 18.63 6.27
CA VAL A 140 -5.38 18.91 4.97
C VAL A 140 -5.95 20.19 4.35
N ALA A 141 -7.26 20.38 4.38
CA ALA A 141 -7.91 21.60 3.86
C ALA A 141 -7.43 22.86 4.61
N GLU A 142 -7.36 22.82 5.94
CA GLU A 142 -6.89 23.94 6.76
C GLU A 142 -5.41 24.26 6.53
N LEU A 143 -4.55 23.24 6.44
CA LEU A 143 -3.10 23.45 6.21
C LEU A 143 -2.78 23.95 4.80
N THR A 144 -3.54 23.50 3.79
CA THR A 144 -3.33 23.90 2.39
C THR A 144 -4.09 25.18 2.01
N GLY A 145 -5.11 25.56 2.79
CA GLY A 145 -6.00 26.66 2.47
C GLY A 145 -6.92 26.38 1.27
N LEU A 146 -7.10 25.11 0.88
CA LEU A 146 -7.98 24.69 -0.22
C LEU A 146 -9.36 24.26 0.30
N ASP A 147 -10.38 24.39 -0.54
CA ASP A 147 -11.78 24.14 -0.14
C ASP A 147 -12.09 22.66 0.16
N ILE A 148 -11.41 21.73 -0.50
CA ILE A 148 -11.70 20.29 -0.41
C ILE A 148 -10.43 19.44 -0.35
N ALA A 149 -10.48 18.36 0.40
CA ALA A 149 -9.47 17.31 0.44
C ALA A 149 -10.13 15.93 0.39
N ASN A 150 -9.45 14.95 -0.21
CA ASN A 150 -9.92 13.56 -0.22
C ASN A 150 -9.44 12.80 1.04
N ALA A 151 -9.84 11.55 1.17
CA ALA A 151 -9.51 10.69 2.32
C ALA A 151 -8.17 9.94 2.17
N SER A 152 -7.17 10.55 1.51
CA SER A 152 -5.81 10.04 1.15
C SER A 152 -5.62 9.56 -0.30
N MET A 153 -4.34 9.44 -0.68
CA MET A 153 -3.80 8.85 -1.91
C MET A 153 -2.67 7.87 -1.52
N LEU A 154 -2.08 7.16 -2.48
CA LEU A 154 -1.04 6.16 -2.20
C LEU A 154 0.27 6.79 -1.71
N ASP A 155 0.78 7.80 -2.42
CA ASP A 155 2.01 8.53 -2.10
C ASP A 155 2.02 9.91 -2.80
N GLU A 156 3.06 10.71 -2.54
CA GLU A 156 3.25 12.04 -3.15
C GLU A 156 3.33 12.00 -4.68
N GLY A 157 4.13 11.08 -5.24
CA GLY A 157 4.36 10.99 -6.68
C GLY A 157 3.10 10.65 -7.46
N THR A 158 2.33 9.69 -6.98
CA THR A 158 1.05 9.30 -7.56
C THR A 158 -0.02 10.36 -7.36
N ALA A 159 -0.05 11.06 -6.22
CA ALA A 159 -0.94 12.20 -6.03
C ALA A 159 -0.63 13.35 -7.00
N ALA A 160 0.65 13.65 -7.25
CA ALA A 160 1.06 14.65 -8.23
C ALA A 160 0.68 14.25 -9.67
N ALA A 161 0.82 12.97 -10.02
CA ALA A 161 0.34 12.46 -11.30
C ALA A 161 -1.19 12.55 -11.45
N GLU A 162 -1.96 12.33 -10.39
CA GLU A 162 -3.42 12.55 -10.41
C GLU A 162 -3.79 14.04 -10.48
N ALA A 163 -2.97 14.93 -9.90
CA ALA A 163 -3.12 16.36 -10.10
C ALA A 163 -2.91 16.74 -11.58
N MET A 164 -1.90 16.17 -12.25
CA MET A 164 -1.69 16.32 -13.70
C MET A 164 -2.92 15.86 -14.48
N THR A 165 -3.46 14.66 -14.22
CA THR A 165 -4.63 14.15 -14.96
C THR A 165 -5.89 14.97 -14.69
N LEU A 166 -6.06 15.48 -13.47
CA LEU A 166 -7.16 16.37 -13.10
C LEU A 166 -7.07 17.70 -13.87
N MET A 167 -5.90 18.34 -13.88
CA MET A 167 -5.69 19.58 -14.64
C MET A 167 -5.94 19.37 -16.14
N HIS A 168 -5.40 18.29 -16.71
CA HIS A 168 -5.56 17.95 -18.12
C HIS A 168 -7.03 17.74 -18.51
N ARG A 169 -7.87 17.19 -17.61
CA ARG A 169 -9.31 17.01 -17.86
C ARG A 169 -10.13 18.28 -17.63
N ALA A 170 -9.75 19.10 -16.67
CA ALA A 170 -10.50 20.29 -16.28
C ALA A 170 -10.26 21.48 -17.23
N VAL A 171 -9.03 21.62 -17.73
CA VAL A 171 -8.62 22.75 -18.56
C VAL A 171 -8.89 22.45 -20.03
N LYS A 172 -9.65 23.31 -20.71
CA LYS A 172 -9.92 23.23 -22.16
C LYS A 172 -8.76 23.80 -22.99
N SER A 173 -7.53 23.40 -22.69
CA SER A 173 -6.35 23.81 -23.45
C SER A 173 -6.20 22.93 -24.70
N ALA A 174 -5.75 23.52 -25.81
CA ALA A 174 -5.31 22.74 -26.97
C ALA A 174 -3.89 22.17 -26.77
N SER A 175 -3.15 22.65 -25.77
CA SER A 175 -1.81 22.18 -25.44
C SER A 175 -1.85 20.92 -24.60
N ASN A 176 -1.07 19.92 -25.00
CA ASN A 176 -0.84 18.69 -24.25
C ASN A 176 0.43 18.74 -23.40
N ARG A 177 0.87 19.94 -23.02
CA ARG A 177 2.13 20.17 -22.30
C ARG A 177 1.88 20.51 -20.84
N LEU A 178 2.59 19.85 -19.94
CA LEU A 178 2.64 20.12 -18.50
C LEU A 178 4.00 20.73 -18.15
N VAL A 179 4.03 21.79 -17.33
CA VAL A 179 5.29 22.24 -16.74
C VAL A 179 5.47 21.64 -15.35
N VAL A 180 6.66 21.12 -15.08
CA VAL A 180 7.07 20.67 -13.75
C VAL A 180 8.30 21.45 -13.31
N ASP A 181 8.35 21.81 -12.03
CA ASP A 181 9.52 22.46 -11.46
C ASP A 181 10.75 21.53 -11.51
N ALA A 182 11.92 22.08 -11.82
CA ALA A 182 13.19 21.38 -11.74
C ALA A 182 13.51 20.90 -10.31
N ASP A 183 12.91 21.54 -9.30
CA ASP A 183 13.07 21.24 -7.88
C ASP A 183 12.10 20.14 -7.36
N LEU A 184 11.31 19.49 -8.21
CA LEU A 184 10.54 18.31 -7.77
C LEU A 184 11.47 17.21 -7.24
N TYR A 185 11.00 16.43 -6.26
CA TYR A 185 11.74 15.24 -5.87
C TYR A 185 11.90 14.28 -7.08
N PRO A 186 13.08 13.66 -7.28
CA PRO A 186 13.34 12.84 -8.47
C PRO A 186 12.32 11.72 -8.68
N GLN A 187 11.86 11.08 -7.60
CA GLN A 187 10.83 10.03 -7.68
C GLN A 187 9.46 10.59 -8.10
N THR A 188 9.10 11.80 -7.67
CA THR A 188 7.85 12.47 -8.06
C THR A 188 7.88 12.78 -9.56
N ALA A 189 8.98 13.36 -10.05
CA ALA A 189 9.17 13.64 -11.48
C ALA A 189 9.13 12.36 -12.33
N ALA A 190 9.76 11.27 -11.87
CA ALA A 190 9.76 10.00 -12.57
C ALA A 190 8.35 9.37 -12.66
N VAL A 191 7.55 9.44 -11.59
CA VAL A 191 6.17 8.95 -11.59
C VAL A 191 5.29 9.77 -12.53
N ILE A 192 5.42 11.10 -12.52
CA ILE A 192 4.70 11.97 -13.46
C ILE A 192 5.05 11.61 -14.90
N ALA A 193 6.33 11.52 -15.24
CA ALA A 193 6.78 11.18 -16.59
C ALA A 193 6.24 9.82 -17.06
N THR A 194 6.30 8.80 -16.19
CA THR A 194 5.78 7.45 -16.48
C THR A 194 4.27 7.45 -16.73
N ARG A 195 3.51 8.28 -15.99
CA ARG A 195 2.06 8.41 -16.16
C ARG A 195 1.68 9.27 -17.36
N ALA A 196 2.54 10.21 -17.75
CA ALA A 196 2.35 11.09 -18.89
C ALA A 196 2.53 10.37 -20.24
N GLU A 197 3.51 9.46 -20.32
CA GLU A 197 3.88 8.73 -21.55
C GLU A 197 2.68 8.05 -22.26
N PRO A 198 1.87 7.19 -21.62
CA PRO A 198 0.74 6.54 -22.30
C PRO A 198 -0.40 7.51 -22.67
N LEU A 199 -0.40 8.71 -22.12
CA LEU A 199 -1.37 9.78 -22.43
C LEU A 199 -0.85 10.75 -23.48
N GLY A 200 0.40 10.59 -23.93
CA GLY A 200 1.06 11.48 -24.88
C GLY A 200 1.32 12.89 -24.35
N ILE A 201 1.29 13.09 -23.02
CA ILE A 201 1.52 14.38 -22.37
C ILE A 201 3.02 14.71 -22.43
N ASP A 202 3.35 15.91 -22.92
CA ASP A 202 4.72 16.43 -22.96
C ASP A 202 5.05 17.11 -21.62
N VAL A 203 5.95 16.50 -20.84
CA VAL A 203 6.38 17.03 -19.55
C VAL A 203 7.62 17.89 -19.74
N VAL A 204 7.47 19.19 -19.47
CA VAL A 204 8.51 20.20 -19.61
C VAL A 204 9.05 20.55 -18.23
N THR A 205 10.29 20.18 -17.96
CA THR A 205 10.98 20.57 -16.72
C THR A 205 11.60 21.95 -16.86
N ALA A 206 11.35 22.85 -15.91
CA ALA A 206 11.90 24.21 -15.92
C ALA A 206 12.23 24.73 -14.50
N ASP A 207 13.22 25.61 -14.38
CA ASP A 207 13.44 26.40 -13.15
C ASP A 207 12.37 27.50 -13.09
N LEU A 208 11.34 27.26 -12.29
CA LEU A 208 10.20 28.16 -12.18
C LEU A 208 10.48 29.39 -11.33
N ALA A 209 11.62 29.44 -10.61
CA ALA A 209 12.08 30.67 -9.96
C ALA A 209 12.58 31.70 -10.97
N ALA A 210 12.96 31.27 -12.18
CA ALA A 210 13.32 32.15 -13.31
C ALA A 210 12.11 32.60 -14.15
N GLY A 211 10.91 32.08 -13.85
CA GLY A 211 9.67 32.34 -14.58
C GLY A 211 9.18 31.12 -15.36
N LEU A 212 7.99 31.26 -15.94
CA LEU A 212 7.40 30.21 -16.78
C LEU A 212 8.07 30.17 -18.16
N PRO A 213 8.35 28.97 -18.72
CA PRO A 213 8.84 28.85 -20.08
C PRO A 213 7.80 29.36 -21.10
N GLU A 214 8.26 29.72 -22.29
CA GLU A 214 7.37 30.16 -23.36
C GLU A 214 6.48 29.01 -23.89
N GLY A 215 5.25 29.36 -24.25
CA GLY A 215 4.27 28.48 -24.87
C GLY A 215 3.02 28.25 -24.03
N ASP A 216 2.11 27.45 -24.57
CA ASP A 216 0.87 27.08 -23.91
C ASP A 216 1.04 25.79 -23.10
N PHE A 217 0.47 25.76 -21.90
CA PHE A 217 0.48 24.61 -21.01
C PHE A 217 -0.90 24.43 -20.37
N PHE A 218 -1.28 23.21 -20.02
CA PHE A 218 -2.55 22.98 -19.32
C PHE A 218 -2.41 23.03 -17.80
N GLY A 219 -1.19 22.99 -17.26
CA GLY A 219 -0.95 22.96 -15.83
C GLY A 219 0.52 23.13 -15.46
N VAL A 220 0.73 23.40 -14.17
CA VAL A 220 2.05 23.56 -13.55
C VAL A 220 2.07 22.78 -12.23
N ILE A 221 3.15 22.05 -11.96
CA ILE A 221 3.39 21.40 -10.66
C ILE A 221 4.70 21.94 -10.07
N VAL A 222 4.61 22.42 -8.82
CA VAL A 222 5.73 23.02 -8.07
C VAL A 222 5.94 22.28 -6.75
N GLN A 223 7.19 22.19 -6.29
CA GLN A 223 7.52 21.72 -4.94
C GLN A 223 7.54 22.91 -3.98
N LEU A 224 6.86 22.80 -2.84
CA LEU A 224 6.95 23.80 -1.78
C LEU A 224 7.07 23.14 -0.39
N PRO A 225 8.19 23.33 0.34
CA PRO A 225 9.43 24.00 -0.08
C PRO A 225 10.21 23.19 -1.12
N GLY A 226 10.87 23.86 -2.06
CA GLY A 226 11.77 23.21 -3.02
C GLY A 226 13.06 22.73 -2.32
N PRO A 227 13.66 21.59 -2.69
CA PRO A 227 14.94 21.13 -2.14
C PRO A 227 16.05 22.14 -2.49
N PRO A 228 16.91 22.58 -1.55
CA PRO A 228 17.16 22.06 -0.19
C PRO A 228 16.41 22.79 0.95
N GLY A 229 15.14 23.17 0.75
CA GLY A 229 14.29 23.84 1.74
C GLY A 229 14.05 25.32 1.47
N TRP A 230 14.18 25.78 0.21
CA TRP A 230 14.00 27.19 -0.14
C TRP A 230 12.52 27.50 -0.39
N CYS A 231 12.03 28.60 0.19
CA CYS A 231 10.75 29.19 -0.17
C CYS A 231 10.99 30.30 -1.21
N ALA A 232 10.41 30.15 -2.41
CA ALA A 232 10.61 31.08 -3.53
C ALA A 232 10.06 32.50 -3.30
N THR A 233 9.37 32.76 -2.18
CA THR A 233 8.89 34.08 -1.77
C THR A 233 10.04 34.95 -1.24
N GLY A 234 10.96 35.40 -2.12
CA GLY A 234 11.94 36.42 -1.73
C GLY A 234 13.28 36.48 -2.45
N ARG A 235 13.39 36.18 -3.75
CA ARG A 235 14.54 36.67 -4.53
C ARG A 235 14.34 38.16 -4.84
N ARG A 236 14.86 39.04 -3.98
CA ARG A 236 15.32 40.38 -4.37
C ARG A 236 16.83 40.41 -4.33
#